data_AF-A0A6M0BXX1-F1
#
_entry.id   AF-A0A6M0BXX1-F1
#
_cell.length_a   1.000
_cell.length_b   1.000
_cell.length_c   1.000
_cell.angle_alpha   90.00
_cell.angle_beta   90.00
_cell.angle_gamma   90.00
#
_symmetry.space_group_name_H-M   'P 1'
#
loop_
_entity.id
_entity.type
_entity.pdbx_description
1 polymer ?
#
loop_
_entity_poly.entity_id
_entity_poly.type
_entity_poly.pdbx_seq_one_letter_code
_entity_poly.pdbx_strand_id
1 'polypeptide(L)'
;MRLFTTTAALQCYLNFLKNDLQKSPHTVGLVPTMGALHKGHLSLIKRAKEENKITVVTIFVNPLQFSPSEDFQQYPRQLEADKKLCEQEGVDIIFAPTPETMNMENELSTNAQNSTTTVVPPSSMTSVMCSLSRPDFFQGIATIVTKLLSLVQPNNAYFGQKDAQQLAIIQRLVKDLSLSVNIISCPIVREASGLAISSRNQYLTIEQKQQASILYSSLCHGRKVFLENRNAANIVEKIKNAVQEQLATLPFIKLEYVEIVDPESLQPLENIQHIGLLAIAAHIGSCRLIDNILLRNRKPIIAIDGPAGAGKSTVTKLVAQKLGLLYLDTGAMYRAVTWMVLQAGIPVEDEPQIAELVSQCQISFNGPENNHVTINGQDVTTAIRSREVTNHVSAIAAQATVRYFMVEQQQKFGTKGGIVAEGRDIGTHVFPNAELKIFLTASAEERSRRRLLELQQKGQTNISLEQVKKDIIQRDQKDANRKISPLRKALDAIEISTDGLSIAEVTQKIVDIYRQKNPLP
;
A
#
# COMPACT_ATOMS: atom_id res chain seq x y z
N MET A 1 11.29 24.23 4.65
CA MET A 1 10.55 24.01 3.39
C MET A 1 11.08 24.95 2.31
N ARG A 2 11.31 24.47 1.08
CA ARG A 2 11.64 25.31 -0.10
C ARG A 2 10.51 25.27 -1.13
N LEU A 3 10.27 26.39 -1.80
CA LEU A 3 9.31 26.50 -2.91
C LEU A 3 10.09 26.67 -4.23
N PHE A 4 9.81 25.81 -5.20
CA PHE A 4 10.33 25.93 -6.57
C PHE A 4 9.19 26.08 -7.56
N THR A 5 9.39 26.96 -8.54
CA THR A 5 8.45 27.18 -9.65
C THR A 5 9.03 26.74 -10.99
N THR A 6 10.33 26.45 -11.08
CA THR A 6 11.00 26.00 -12.32
C THR A 6 11.56 24.58 -12.18
N THR A 7 11.54 23.83 -13.29
CA THR A 7 12.10 22.46 -13.35
C THR A 7 13.60 22.45 -13.06
N ALA A 8 14.34 23.41 -13.62
CA ALA A 8 15.78 23.56 -13.41
C ALA A 8 16.14 23.77 -11.93
N ALA A 9 15.41 24.64 -11.22
CA ALA A 9 15.69 24.88 -9.79
C ALA A 9 15.37 23.65 -8.93
N LEU A 10 14.24 22.97 -9.21
CA LEU A 10 13.88 21.73 -8.51
C LEU A 10 14.95 20.65 -8.71
N GLN A 11 15.34 20.37 -9.96
CA GLN A 11 16.31 19.33 -10.27
C GLN A 11 17.70 19.67 -9.71
N CYS A 12 18.13 20.93 -9.81
CA CYS A 12 19.39 21.38 -9.20
C CYS A 12 19.40 21.09 -7.70
N TYR A 13 18.32 21.43 -6.98
CA TYR A 13 18.23 21.21 -5.55
C TYR A 13 18.15 19.71 -5.19
N LEU A 14 17.37 18.92 -5.92
CA LEU A 14 17.30 17.47 -5.70
C LEU A 14 18.63 16.77 -6.01
N ASN A 15 19.37 17.21 -7.03
CA ASN A 15 20.70 16.68 -7.33
C ASN A 15 21.73 17.11 -6.29
N PHE A 16 21.67 18.35 -5.80
CA PHE A 16 22.48 18.81 -4.68
C PHE A 16 22.24 17.93 -3.45
N LEU A 17 20.98 17.67 -3.11
CA LEU A 17 20.63 16.76 -2.03
C LEU A 17 21.19 15.36 -2.31
N LYS A 18 20.99 14.77 -3.49
CA LYS A 18 21.54 13.44 -3.82
C LYS A 18 23.07 13.37 -3.66
N ASN A 19 23.80 14.43 -4.03
CA ASN A 19 25.27 14.47 -3.98
C ASN A 19 25.83 14.74 -2.57
N ASP A 20 25.28 15.71 -1.85
CA ASP A 20 25.67 16.00 -0.45
C ASP A 20 25.34 14.82 0.49
N LEU A 21 24.34 14.03 0.10
CA LEU A 21 23.85 12.85 0.81
C LEU A 21 24.56 11.54 0.42
N GLN A 22 25.68 11.57 -0.33
CA GLN A 22 26.50 10.36 -0.55
C GLN A 22 27.05 9.72 0.75
N LYS A 23 26.93 10.40 1.91
CA LYS A 23 27.23 9.86 3.24
C LYS A 23 26.09 9.07 3.90
N SER A 24 24.86 9.14 3.38
CA SER A 24 23.70 8.35 3.84
C SER A 24 22.59 8.39 2.78
N PRO A 25 22.09 7.27 2.24
CA PRO A 25 21.00 7.33 1.28
C PRO A 25 19.71 7.82 1.95
N HIS A 26 19.08 8.83 1.36
CA HIS A 26 17.83 9.42 1.80
C HIS A 26 16.72 9.05 0.83
N THR A 27 15.58 8.64 1.36
CA THR A 27 14.38 8.33 0.58
C THR A 27 13.61 9.61 0.27
N VAL A 28 13.17 9.76 -0.98
CA VAL A 28 12.34 10.88 -1.46
C VAL A 28 10.91 10.39 -1.68
N GLY A 29 9.96 11.01 -0.98
CA GLY A 29 8.53 10.81 -1.14
C GLY A 29 7.92 11.92 -1.99
N LEU A 30 7.10 11.56 -2.98
CA LEU A 30 6.38 12.50 -3.84
C LEU A 30 4.87 12.42 -3.58
N VAL A 31 4.23 13.55 -3.36
CA VAL A 31 2.77 13.68 -3.28
C VAL A 31 2.29 14.61 -4.40
N PRO A 32 1.87 14.06 -5.56
CA PRO A 32 1.36 14.89 -6.65
C PRO A 32 -0.04 15.41 -6.31
N THR A 33 -0.25 16.73 -6.42
CA THR A 33 -1.56 17.36 -6.21
C THR A 33 -1.84 18.47 -7.23
N MET A 34 -3.11 18.86 -7.33
CA MET A 34 -3.52 20.06 -8.05
C MET A 34 -3.70 21.29 -7.14
N GLY A 35 -3.27 21.22 -5.87
CA GLY A 35 -3.55 22.24 -4.86
C GLY A 35 -4.95 22.13 -4.24
N ALA A 36 -5.37 23.20 -3.57
CA ALA A 36 -6.58 23.24 -2.73
C ALA A 36 -6.58 22.07 -1.73
N LEU A 37 -5.51 22.02 -0.93
CA LEU A 37 -5.19 20.92 -0.06
C LEU A 37 -6.25 20.76 1.04
N HIS A 38 -6.46 19.51 1.45
CA HIS A 38 -7.48 19.13 2.43
C HIS A 38 -7.02 17.90 3.20
N LYS A 39 -7.78 17.44 4.19
CA LYS A 39 -7.40 16.30 5.06
C LYS A 39 -6.98 15.03 4.30
N GLY A 40 -7.59 14.75 3.15
CA GLY A 40 -7.14 13.68 2.25
C GLY A 40 -5.70 13.87 1.72
N HIS A 41 -5.32 15.07 1.28
CA HIS A 41 -3.94 15.39 0.89
C HIS A 41 -3.00 15.33 2.10
N LEU A 42 -3.42 15.86 3.25
CA LEU A 42 -2.62 15.83 4.48
C LEU A 42 -2.32 14.38 4.93
N SER A 43 -3.25 13.43 4.75
CA SER A 43 -2.94 12.02 5.05
C SER A 43 -1.88 11.43 4.12
N LEU A 44 -1.83 11.85 2.85
CA LEU A 44 -0.75 11.45 1.93
C LEU A 44 0.59 12.02 2.40
N ILE A 45 0.61 13.31 2.75
CA ILE A 45 1.80 14.02 3.24
C ILE A 45 2.33 13.38 4.52
N LYS A 46 1.46 13.10 5.50
CA LYS A 46 1.84 12.45 6.76
C LYS A 46 2.52 11.10 6.51
N ARG A 47 1.91 10.26 5.67
CA ARG A 47 2.49 8.97 5.32
C ARG A 47 3.83 9.12 4.58
N ALA A 48 3.92 10.09 3.67
CA ALA A 48 5.17 10.40 2.97
C ALA A 48 6.29 10.83 3.94
N LYS A 49 6.00 11.66 4.95
CA LYS A 49 6.96 12.06 5.99
C LYS A 49 7.40 10.91 6.88
N GLU A 50 6.50 9.98 7.19
CA GLU A 50 6.83 8.81 8.03
C GLU A 50 7.74 7.80 7.31
N GLU A 51 7.59 7.68 6.01
CA GLU A 51 8.29 6.69 5.17
C GLU A 51 9.50 7.27 4.41
N ASN A 52 9.64 8.61 4.35
CA ASN A 52 10.69 9.28 3.59
C ASN A 52 11.41 10.36 4.38
N LYS A 53 12.71 10.52 4.11
CA LYS A 53 13.49 11.60 4.72
C LYS A 53 13.21 12.96 4.08
N ILE A 54 12.94 12.99 2.77
CA ILE A 54 12.56 14.19 2.03
C ILE A 54 11.18 13.98 1.45
N THR A 55 10.25 14.92 1.67
CA THR A 55 8.92 14.92 1.06
C THR A 55 8.74 16.11 0.13
N VAL A 56 8.33 15.81 -1.10
CA VAL A 56 8.03 16.75 -2.17
C VAL A 56 6.52 16.75 -2.41
N VAL A 57 5.88 17.91 -2.33
CA VAL A 57 4.48 18.11 -2.75
C VAL A 57 4.46 18.91 -4.04
N THR A 58 3.77 18.42 -5.07
CA THR A 58 3.53 19.23 -6.28
C THR A 58 2.16 19.87 -6.21
N ILE A 59 2.07 21.12 -6.66
CA ILE A 59 0.81 21.86 -6.80
C ILE A 59 0.76 22.33 -8.25
N PHE A 60 0.06 21.58 -9.08
CA PHE A 60 -0.04 21.88 -10.51
C PHE A 60 -1.41 21.49 -11.05
N VAL A 61 -2.19 22.50 -11.46
CA VAL A 61 -3.47 22.26 -12.16
C VAL A 61 -3.15 21.99 -13.63
N ASN A 62 -2.96 20.71 -13.95
CA ASN A 62 -2.58 20.26 -15.29
C ASN A 62 -3.69 20.55 -16.32
N PRO A 63 -3.45 21.35 -17.38
CA PRO A 63 -4.47 21.63 -18.39
C PRO A 63 -4.89 20.40 -19.21
N LEU A 64 -3.97 19.45 -19.44
CA LEU A 64 -4.18 18.29 -20.32
C LEU A 64 -5.22 17.28 -19.79
N GLN A 65 -5.61 17.40 -18.52
CA GLN A 65 -6.59 16.53 -17.86
C GLN A 65 -7.93 17.25 -17.63
N PHE A 66 -8.21 18.32 -18.38
CA PHE A 66 -9.50 18.98 -18.39
C PHE A 66 -10.00 19.10 -19.82
N SER A 67 -11.25 18.70 -20.05
CA SER A 67 -11.92 19.00 -21.31
C SER A 67 -12.32 20.48 -21.36
N PRO A 68 -12.61 21.05 -22.56
CA PRO A 68 -13.08 22.43 -22.67
C PRO A 68 -14.38 22.73 -21.90
N SER A 69 -15.19 21.71 -21.60
CA SER A 69 -16.45 21.82 -20.85
C SER A 69 -16.30 21.58 -19.34
N GLU A 70 -15.09 21.29 -18.86
CA GLU A 70 -14.81 21.03 -17.45
C GLU A 70 -14.39 22.28 -16.65
N ASP A 71 -14.21 22.10 -15.35
CA ASP A 71 -13.99 23.16 -14.38
C ASP A 71 -12.56 23.72 -14.34
N PHE A 72 -11.77 23.66 -15.43
CA PHE A 72 -10.36 24.11 -15.41
C PHE A 72 -10.18 25.56 -14.94
N GLN A 73 -11.01 26.48 -15.45
CA GLN A 73 -10.95 27.89 -15.06
C GLN A 73 -11.45 28.10 -13.62
N GLN A 74 -12.44 27.30 -13.19
CA GLN A 74 -13.08 27.40 -11.88
C GLN A 74 -12.33 26.62 -10.78
N TYR A 75 -11.35 25.78 -11.14
CA TYR A 75 -10.63 24.95 -10.19
C TYR A 75 -9.94 25.83 -9.14
N PRO A 76 -10.12 25.56 -7.84
CA PRO A 76 -9.56 26.39 -6.78
C PRO A 76 -8.02 26.44 -6.84
N ARG A 77 -7.48 27.66 -6.88
CA ARG A 77 -6.04 27.94 -6.84
C ARG A 77 -5.75 28.80 -5.61
N GLN A 78 -5.15 28.20 -4.57
CA GLN A 78 -4.94 28.84 -3.26
C GLN A 78 -3.53 28.57 -2.73
N LEU A 79 -2.51 28.86 -3.54
CA LEU A 79 -1.12 28.48 -3.26
C LEU A 79 -0.62 28.91 -1.87
N GLU A 80 -0.97 30.10 -1.40
CA GLU A 80 -0.55 30.58 -0.07
C GLU A 80 -1.21 29.79 1.09
N ALA A 81 -2.45 29.34 0.93
CA ALA A 81 -3.12 28.50 1.92
C ALA A 81 -2.51 27.08 1.90
N ASP A 82 -2.29 26.53 0.72
CA ASP A 82 -1.65 25.22 0.53
C ASP A 82 -0.23 25.21 1.11
N LYS A 83 0.53 26.29 0.91
CA LYS A 83 1.87 26.48 1.47
C LYS A 83 1.87 26.39 2.99
N LYS A 84 0.94 27.08 3.67
CA LYS A 84 0.82 27.03 5.13
C LYS A 84 0.53 25.61 5.64
N LEU A 85 -0.35 24.87 4.96
CA LEU A 85 -0.64 23.49 5.30
C LEU A 85 0.59 22.59 5.14
N CYS A 86 1.34 22.76 4.05
CA CYS A 86 2.61 22.06 3.82
C CYS A 86 3.65 22.38 4.90
N GLU A 87 3.77 23.65 5.34
CA GLU A 87 4.68 24.04 6.43
C GLU A 87 4.32 23.36 7.76
N GLN A 88 3.02 23.32 8.09
CA GLN A 88 2.52 22.68 9.31
C GLN A 88 2.78 21.17 9.36
N GLU A 89 2.67 20.50 8.21
CA GLU A 89 2.95 19.06 8.08
C GLU A 89 4.44 18.75 7.86
N GLY A 90 5.31 19.77 7.89
CA GLY A 90 6.76 19.60 7.78
C GLY A 90 7.25 19.19 6.40
N VAL A 91 6.55 19.58 5.32
CA VAL A 91 6.97 19.34 3.94
C VAL A 91 8.33 19.99 3.67
N ASP A 92 9.20 19.28 2.95
CA ASP A 92 10.56 19.75 2.68
C ASP A 92 10.59 20.63 1.42
N ILE A 93 9.85 20.24 0.38
CA ILE A 93 9.83 20.91 -0.93
C ILE A 93 8.39 21.02 -1.45
N ILE A 94 8.01 22.22 -1.90
CA ILE A 94 6.85 22.46 -2.76
C ILE A 94 7.34 22.73 -4.17
N PHE A 95 6.77 22.05 -5.15
CA PHE A 95 6.94 22.36 -6.57
C PHE A 95 5.63 22.86 -7.16
N ALA A 96 5.57 24.16 -7.49
CA ALA A 96 4.37 24.82 -8.03
C ALA A 96 4.69 25.50 -9.37
N PRO A 97 4.86 24.72 -10.46
CA PRO A 97 5.21 25.27 -11.77
C PRO A 97 4.00 25.86 -12.49
N THR A 98 4.27 26.64 -13.53
CA THR A 98 3.26 27.07 -14.51
C THR A 98 3.14 26.07 -15.68
N PRO A 99 2.04 26.07 -16.45
CA PRO A 99 1.90 25.24 -17.64
C PRO A 99 3.04 25.43 -18.65
N GLU A 100 3.49 26.67 -18.85
CA GLU A 100 4.60 27.02 -19.76
C GLU A 100 5.90 26.38 -19.27
N THR A 101 6.18 26.47 -17.97
CA THR A 101 7.36 25.82 -17.35
C THR A 101 7.30 24.30 -17.50
N MET A 102 6.10 23.74 -17.50
CA MET A 102 5.87 22.32 -17.70
C MET A 102 5.74 21.94 -19.18
N ASN A 103 5.93 22.85 -20.14
CA ASN A 103 5.67 22.61 -21.57
C ASN A 103 4.34 21.86 -21.79
N MET A 104 3.28 22.31 -21.10
CA MET A 104 1.95 21.71 -21.12
C MET A 104 0.91 22.77 -21.44
N GLU A 105 0.86 23.17 -22.71
CA GLU A 105 -0.20 24.04 -23.24
C GLU A 105 -1.30 23.17 -23.87
N ASN A 106 -2.55 23.62 -23.79
CA ASN A 106 -3.65 22.98 -24.54
C ASN A 106 -3.55 23.37 -26.02
N GLU A 107 -3.83 22.42 -26.92
CA GLU A 107 -3.75 22.52 -28.40
C GLU A 107 -4.61 23.62 -29.07
N LEU A 108 -5.22 24.52 -28.29
CA LEU A 108 -5.88 25.72 -28.81
C LEU A 108 -4.88 26.75 -29.37
N SER A 109 -3.56 26.53 -29.26
CA SER A 109 -2.54 27.27 -30.00
C SER A 109 -2.27 26.56 -31.35
N THR A 110 -2.70 27.19 -32.43
CA THR A 110 -2.82 26.67 -33.81
C THR A 110 -1.51 26.35 -34.55
N ASN A 111 -0.40 26.08 -33.85
CA ASN A 111 0.87 25.75 -34.47
C ASN A 111 1.25 24.29 -34.20
N ALA A 112 0.97 23.42 -35.18
CA ALA A 112 1.27 21.98 -35.21
C ALA A 112 2.77 21.60 -35.09
N GLN A 113 3.67 22.56 -34.81
CA GLN A 113 5.11 22.35 -34.61
C GLN A 113 5.51 22.16 -33.14
N ASN A 114 4.60 22.36 -32.17
CA ASN A 114 4.85 22.23 -30.72
C ASN A 114 3.95 21.17 -30.05
N SER A 115 3.85 19.96 -30.60
CA SER A 115 3.09 18.89 -29.92
C SER A 115 3.88 18.32 -28.73
N THR A 116 3.33 18.44 -27.52
CA THR A 116 3.90 17.82 -26.31
C THR A 116 3.84 16.29 -26.45
N THR A 117 4.94 15.59 -26.18
CA THR A 117 4.92 14.13 -26.10
C THR A 117 3.94 13.66 -25.02
N THR A 118 3.01 12.80 -25.40
CA THR A 118 1.99 12.25 -24.50
C THR A 118 2.26 10.79 -24.16
N VAL A 119 1.69 10.36 -23.03
CA VAL A 119 1.69 8.96 -22.59
C VAL A 119 0.26 8.46 -22.60
N VAL A 120 0.01 7.42 -23.39
CA VAL A 120 -1.34 6.86 -23.61
C VAL A 120 -1.49 5.56 -22.82
N PRO A 121 -2.39 5.49 -21.82
CA PRO A 121 -2.69 4.26 -21.11
C PRO A 121 -3.32 3.18 -22.02
N PRO A 122 -3.30 1.90 -21.62
CA PRO A 122 -4.00 0.84 -22.34
C PRO A 122 -5.49 1.16 -22.53
N SER A 123 -5.99 0.95 -23.75
CA SER A 123 -7.40 1.23 -24.11
C SER A 123 -8.41 0.50 -23.23
N SER A 124 -8.07 -0.70 -22.76
CA SER A 124 -8.89 -1.49 -21.85
C SER A 124 -9.14 -0.80 -20.50
N MET A 125 -8.22 0.06 -20.05
CA MET A 125 -8.34 0.83 -18.80
C MET A 125 -9.01 2.20 -19.01
N THR A 126 -9.11 2.65 -20.26
CA THR A 126 -9.67 3.95 -20.65
C THR A 126 -10.96 3.86 -21.46
N SER A 127 -11.52 2.67 -21.66
CA SER A 127 -12.84 2.46 -22.26
C SER A 127 -13.96 2.26 -21.24
N VAL A 128 -13.71 2.55 -19.96
CA VAL A 128 -14.62 2.29 -18.84
C VAL A 128 -14.71 3.47 -17.87
N MET A 129 -15.79 3.52 -17.07
CA MET A 129 -15.98 4.43 -15.93
C MET A 129 -15.72 5.91 -16.29
N CYS A 130 -14.84 6.61 -15.56
CA CYS A 130 -14.62 8.06 -15.72
C CYS A 130 -14.16 8.43 -17.13
N SER A 131 -13.54 7.51 -17.87
CA SER A 131 -13.05 7.82 -19.22
C SER A 131 -14.18 7.99 -20.22
N LEU A 132 -15.34 7.36 -20.00
CA LEU A 132 -16.49 7.46 -20.91
C LEU A 132 -17.04 8.89 -21.01
N SER A 133 -17.00 9.63 -19.91
CA SER A 133 -17.37 11.05 -19.86
C SER A 133 -16.17 12.00 -20.05
N ARG A 134 -14.94 11.48 -20.03
CA ARG A 134 -13.70 12.26 -20.01
C ARG A 134 -12.59 11.57 -20.85
N PRO A 135 -12.73 11.51 -22.19
CA PRO A 135 -11.91 10.64 -23.05
C PRO A 135 -10.41 10.90 -22.95
N ASP A 136 -9.99 12.17 -22.90
CA ASP A 136 -8.55 12.53 -22.87
C ASP A 136 -7.98 12.63 -21.45
N PHE A 137 -8.81 12.47 -20.41
CA PHE A 137 -8.45 12.74 -19.02
C PHE A 137 -7.23 11.94 -18.57
N PHE A 138 -7.23 10.63 -18.82
CA PHE A 138 -6.17 9.75 -18.33
C PHE A 138 -4.90 9.80 -19.17
N GLN A 139 -4.96 10.22 -20.44
CA GLN A 139 -3.77 10.57 -21.21
C GLN A 139 -3.07 11.78 -20.58
N GLY A 140 -3.84 12.82 -20.23
CA GLY A 140 -3.34 13.99 -19.50
C GLY A 140 -2.68 13.60 -18.18
N ILE A 141 -3.34 12.75 -17.39
CA ILE A 141 -2.83 12.24 -16.10
C ILE A 141 -1.55 11.41 -16.29
N ALA A 142 -1.53 10.44 -17.20
CA ALA A 142 -0.37 9.60 -17.42
C ALA A 142 0.84 10.43 -17.89
N THR A 143 0.62 11.43 -18.72
CA THR A 143 1.65 12.34 -19.22
C THR A 143 2.25 13.18 -18.09
N ILE A 144 1.41 13.86 -17.28
CA ILE A 144 1.92 14.69 -16.17
C ILE A 144 2.60 13.85 -15.09
N VAL A 145 2.02 12.71 -14.72
CA VAL A 145 2.61 11.84 -13.70
C VAL A 145 3.96 11.30 -14.17
N THR A 146 4.09 10.84 -15.42
CA THR A 146 5.38 10.43 -15.99
C THR A 146 6.40 11.56 -15.91
N LYS A 147 6.02 12.79 -16.28
CA LYS A 147 6.92 13.95 -16.21
C LYS A 147 7.36 14.26 -14.78
N LEU A 148 6.44 14.24 -13.81
CA LEU A 148 6.75 14.48 -12.40
C LEU A 148 7.66 13.39 -11.82
N LEU A 149 7.41 12.13 -12.14
CA LEU A 149 8.26 11.01 -11.73
C LEU A 149 9.67 11.13 -12.30
N SER A 150 9.82 11.55 -13.56
CA SER A 150 11.13 11.81 -14.18
C SER A 150 11.85 13.02 -13.60
N LEU A 151 11.14 14.08 -13.24
CA LEU A 151 11.71 15.30 -12.65
C LEU A 151 12.19 15.08 -11.21
N VAL A 152 11.36 14.42 -10.41
CA VAL A 152 11.61 14.23 -8.97
C VAL A 152 12.47 12.98 -8.71
N GLN A 153 12.28 11.93 -9.49
CA GLN A 153 12.85 10.58 -9.29
C GLN A 153 12.65 10.09 -7.84
N PRO A 154 11.40 10.03 -7.36
CA PRO A 154 11.13 9.65 -5.98
C PRO A 154 11.31 8.14 -5.77
N ASN A 155 11.59 7.74 -4.53
CA ASN A 155 11.54 6.33 -4.14
C ASN A 155 10.08 5.87 -3.98
N ASN A 156 9.24 6.73 -3.42
CA ASN A 156 7.83 6.46 -3.15
C ASN A 156 6.97 7.62 -3.68
N ALA A 157 5.87 7.31 -4.37
CA ALA A 157 4.88 8.30 -4.79
C ALA A 157 3.49 7.93 -4.23
N TYR A 158 2.82 8.89 -3.60
CA TYR A 158 1.63 8.67 -2.79
C TYR A 158 0.37 9.15 -3.51
N PHE A 159 -0.61 8.26 -3.65
CA PHE A 159 -1.86 8.54 -4.34
C PHE A 159 -3.06 8.05 -3.51
N GLY A 160 -4.14 8.82 -3.52
CA GLY A 160 -5.37 8.47 -2.81
C GLY A 160 -6.19 7.41 -3.54
N GLN A 161 -6.77 6.47 -2.80
CA GLN A 161 -7.65 5.42 -3.33
C GLN A 161 -9.02 5.96 -3.82
N LYS A 162 -9.35 7.23 -3.54
CA LYS A 162 -10.60 7.86 -4.01
C LYS A 162 -10.68 7.84 -5.54
N ASP A 163 -9.58 8.18 -6.20
CA ASP A 163 -9.44 8.16 -7.64
C ASP A 163 -8.90 6.79 -8.10
N ALA A 164 -9.65 5.71 -7.82
CA ALA A 164 -9.20 4.33 -7.99
C ALA A 164 -8.76 3.99 -9.43
N GLN A 165 -9.49 4.47 -10.44
CA GLN A 165 -9.12 4.29 -11.86
C GLN A 165 -7.78 4.97 -12.18
N GLN A 166 -7.55 6.18 -11.66
CA GLN A 166 -6.28 6.88 -11.80
C GLN A 166 -5.15 6.08 -11.14
N LEU A 167 -5.36 5.60 -9.92
CA LEU A 167 -4.37 4.81 -9.19
C LEU A 167 -3.98 3.54 -9.95
N ALA A 168 -4.96 2.78 -10.46
CA ALA A 168 -4.70 1.57 -11.24
C ALA A 168 -3.91 1.88 -12.53
N ILE A 169 -4.28 2.94 -13.25
CA ILE A 169 -3.57 3.39 -14.46
C ILE A 169 -2.13 3.80 -14.14
N ILE A 170 -1.89 4.51 -13.03
CA ILE A 170 -0.54 4.91 -12.61
C ILE A 170 0.30 3.69 -12.19
N GLN A 171 -0.29 2.72 -11.49
CA GLN A 171 0.39 1.46 -11.16
C GLN A 171 0.75 0.68 -12.42
N ARG A 172 -0.16 0.62 -13.40
CA ARG A 172 0.09 -0.01 -14.70
C ARG A 172 1.20 0.71 -15.47
N LEU A 173 1.15 2.04 -15.53
CA LEU A 173 2.15 2.89 -16.15
C LEU A 173 3.55 2.64 -15.59
N VAL A 174 3.70 2.65 -14.26
CA VAL A 174 4.98 2.41 -13.59
C VAL A 174 5.53 1.02 -13.91
N LYS A 175 4.65 0.00 -13.90
CA LYS A 175 5.01 -1.37 -14.24
C LYS A 175 5.45 -1.51 -15.69
N ASP A 176 4.62 -1.05 -16.63
CA ASP A 176 4.83 -1.25 -18.07
C ASP A 176 6.05 -0.46 -18.58
N LEU A 177 6.31 0.73 -18.02
CA LEU A 177 7.48 1.55 -18.36
C LEU A 177 8.70 1.28 -17.48
N SER A 178 8.65 0.28 -16.58
CA SER A 178 9.75 -0.08 -15.68
C SER A 178 10.30 1.12 -14.87
N LEU A 179 9.41 2.03 -14.45
CA LEU A 179 9.81 3.21 -13.68
C LEU A 179 10.22 2.79 -12.27
N SER A 180 11.40 3.23 -11.82
CA SER A 180 11.95 2.88 -10.51
C SER A 180 11.33 3.69 -9.36
N VAL A 181 10.03 3.50 -9.12
CA VAL A 181 9.27 4.17 -8.05
C VAL A 181 8.21 3.23 -7.46
N ASN A 182 8.03 3.25 -6.14
CA ASN A 182 6.93 2.55 -5.50
C ASN A 182 5.67 3.44 -5.48
N ILE A 183 4.56 2.92 -6.00
CA ILE A 183 3.26 3.61 -5.92
C ILE A 183 2.54 3.20 -4.63
N ILE A 184 2.47 4.14 -3.68
CA ILE A 184 1.86 3.92 -2.37
C ILE A 184 0.41 4.37 -2.37
N SER A 185 -0.50 3.40 -2.39
CA SER A 185 -1.94 3.68 -2.27
C SER A 185 -2.32 4.05 -0.84
N CYS A 186 -3.10 5.13 -0.70
CA CYS A 186 -3.53 5.65 0.59
C CYS A 186 -5.06 5.61 0.74
N PRO A 187 -5.59 5.20 1.91
CA PRO A 187 -7.03 5.09 2.14
C PRO A 187 -7.80 6.38 1.87
N ILE A 188 -9.07 6.23 1.49
CA ILE A 188 -10.01 7.34 1.34
C ILE A 188 -10.26 7.97 2.71
N VAL A 189 -9.91 9.26 2.86
CA VAL A 189 -10.29 10.05 4.02
C VAL A 189 -11.71 10.58 3.80
N ARG A 190 -12.56 10.38 4.81
CA ARG A 190 -13.98 10.75 4.78
C ARG A 190 -14.29 11.79 5.83
N GLU A 191 -15.32 12.59 5.57
CA GLU A 191 -15.97 13.41 6.59
C GLU A 191 -16.73 12.54 7.58
N ALA A 192 -17.18 13.12 8.70
CA ALA A 192 -17.98 12.40 9.69
C ALA A 192 -19.29 11.82 9.10
N SER A 193 -19.83 12.46 8.06
CA SER A 193 -20.99 11.97 7.30
C SER A 193 -20.67 10.75 6.42
N GLY A 194 -19.40 10.41 6.22
CA GLY A 194 -18.96 9.36 5.30
C GLY A 194 -18.63 9.84 3.88
N LEU A 195 -18.95 11.10 3.55
CA LEU A 195 -18.58 11.71 2.26
C LEU A 195 -17.06 11.69 2.07
N ALA A 196 -16.59 11.17 0.93
CA ALA A 196 -15.18 11.22 0.58
C ALA A 196 -14.72 12.69 0.42
N ILE A 197 -13.60 13.05 1.06
CA ILE A 197 -13.09 14.42 1.00
C ILE A 197 -12.52 14.70 -0.39
N SER A 198 -12.91 15.84 -0.97
CA SER A 198 -12.41 16.33 -2.26
C SER A 198 -12.39 17.85 -2.27
N SER A 199 -11.45 18.47 -3.00
CA SER A 199 -11.44 19.93 -3.21
C SER A 199 -12.74 20.43 -3.84
N ARG A 200 -13.35 19.63 -4.73
CA ARG A 200 -14.65 19.92 -5.36
C ARG A 200 -15.85 19.93 -4.40
N ASN A 201 -15.73 19.40 -3.18
CA ASN A 201 -16.81 19.45 -2.19
C ASN A 201 -17.18 20.89 -1.81
N GLN A 202 -16.29 21.86 -2.05
CA GLN A 202 -16.57 23.29 -1.82
C GLN A 202 -17.64 23.86 -2.75
N TYR A 203 -17.95 23.18 -3.88
CA TYR A 203 -18.99 23.60 -4.81
C TYR A 203 -20.40 23.22 -4.31
N LEU A 204 -20.48 22.35 -3.31
CA LEU A 204 -21.74 21.87 -2.76
C LEU A 204 -22.28 22.88 -1.73
N THR A 205 -23.59 23.12 -1.76
CA THR A 205 -24.27 23.75 -0.63
C THR A 205 -24.22 22.85 0.61
N ILE A 206 -24.51 23.40 1.79
CA ILE A 206 -24.57 22.62 3.04
C ILE A 206 -25.55 21.45 2.91
N GLU A 207 -26.72 21.68 2.32
CA GLU A 207 -27.73 20.65 2.08
C GLU A 207 -27.24 19.57 1.11
N GLN A 208 -26.71 19.97 -0.05
CA GLN A 208 -26.16 19.05 -1.04
C GLN A 208 -25.03 18.19 -0.45
N LYS A 209 -24.21 18.79 0.41
CA LYS A 209 -23.11 18.11 1.08
C LYS A 209 -23.59 17.08 2.11
N GLN A 210 -24.64 17.38 2.86
CA GLN A 210 -25.28 16.41 3.75
C GLN A 210 -25.87 15.25 2.95
N GLN A 211 -26.53 15.54 1.83
CA GLN A 211 -27.13 14.53 0.96
C GLN A 211 -26.09 13.68 0.23
N ALA A 212 -24.91 14.24 -0.09
CA ALA A 212 -23.83 13.54 -0.79
C ALA A 212 -23.28 12.32 -0.02
N SER A 213 -23.54 12.22 1.30
CA SER A 213 -23.19 11.01 2.06
C SER A 213 -23.89 9.76 1.55
N ILE A 214 -25.01 9.91 0.81
CA ILE A 214 -25.73 8.77 0.25
C ILE A 214 -24.86 7.93 -0.67
N LEU A 215 -23.88 8.53 -1.37
CA LEU A 215 -22.97 7.81 -2.25
C LEU A 215 -22.22 6.72 -1.45
N TYR A 216 -21.67 7.09 -0.30
CA TYR A 216 -20.97 6.15 0.57
C TYR A 216 -21.93 5.15 1.22
N SER A 217 -23.10 5.59 1.69
CA SER A 217 -24.07 4.66 2.29
C SER A 217 -24.57 3.62 1.28
N SER A 218 -24.76 4.01 0.01
CA SER A 218 -25.14 3.10 -1.07
C SER A 218 -24.03 2.11 -1.39
N LEU A 219 -22.76 2.54 -1.43
CA LEU A 219 -21.62 1.63 -1.53
C LEU A 219 -21.60 0.64 -0.36
N CYS A 220 -21.77 1.11 0.89
CA CYS A 220 -21.83 0.24 2.06
C CYS A 220 -22.99 -0.76 2.00
N HIS A 221 -24.15 -0.35 1.48
CA HIS A 221 -25.28 -1.24 1.27
C HIS A 221 -24.98 -2.29 0.20
N GLY A 222 -24.39 -1.89 -0.93
CA GLY A 222 -23.89 -2.82 -1.95
C GLY A 222 -22.90 -3.85 -1.37
N ARG A 223 -22.00 -3.42 -0.48
CA ARG A 223 -21.11 -4.33 0.24
C ARG A 223 -21.86 -5.27 1.18
N LYS A 224 -22.90 -4.80 1.88
CA LYS A 224 -23.73 -5.65 2.73
C LYS A 224 -24.40 -6.75 1.90
N VAL A 225 -25.02 -6.38 0.78
CA VAL A 225 -25.63 -7.32 -0.17
C VAL A 225 -24.60 -8.33 -0.67
N PHE A 226 -23.40 -7.88 -1.04
CA PHE A 226 -22.29 -8.76 -1.43
C PHE A 226 -21.94 -9.78 -0.33
N LEU A 227 -21.80 -9.33 0.92
CA LEU A 227 -21.41 -10.19 2.04
C LEU A 227 -22.47 -11.24 2.38
N GLU A 228 -23.75 -10.89 2.25
CA GLU A 228 -24.89 -11.78 2.52
C GLU A 228 -25.14 -12.77 1.37
N ASN A 229 -24.67 -12.47 0.15
CA ASN A 229 -25.00 -13.22 -1.06
C ASN A 229 -23.75 -13.65 -1.86
N ARG A 230 -22.61 -13.89 -1.21
CA ARG A 230 -21.31 -14.14 -1.89
C ARG A 230 -21.31 -15.20 -2.98
N ASN A 231 -22.21 -16.18 -2.90
CA ASN A 231 -22.31 -17.30 -3.85
C ASN A 231 -23.55 -17.20 -4.77
N ALA A 232 -24.29 -16.10 -4.74
CA ALA A 232 -25.47 -15.95 -5.57
C ALA A 232 -25.10 -15.82 -7.05
N ALA A 233 -25.89 -16.45 -7.92
CA ALA A 233 -25.89 -16.10 -9.33
C ALA A 233 -26.23 -14.60 -9.48
N ASN A 234 -25.60 -13.95 -10.47
CA ASN A 234 -25.77 -12.53 -10.80
C ASN A 234 -25.48 -11.59 -9.61
N ILE A 235 -24.52 -11.93 -8.75
CA ILE A 235 -24.16 -11.12 -7.58
C ILE A 235 -23.80 -9.67 -7.96
N VAL A 236 -23.15 -9.47 -9.10
CA VAL A 236 -22.78 -8.15 -9.61
C VAL A 236 -24.01 -7.28 -9.88
N GLU A 237 -25.01 -7.81 -10.61
CA GLU A 237 -26.26 -7.09 -10.89
C GLU A 237 -27.02 -6.77 -9.60
N LYS A 238 -27.10 -7.73 -8.66
CA LYS A 238 -27.76 -7.51 -7.36
C LYS A 238 -27.12 -6.36 -6.58
N ILE A 239 -25.79 -6.30 -6.55
CA ILE A 239 -25.07 -5.22 -5.87
C ILE A 239 -25.35 -3.88 -6.58
N LYS A 240 -25.26 -3.84 -7.91
CA LYS A 240 -25.52 -2.61 -8.70
C LYS A 240 -26.95 -2.10 -8.46
N ASN A 241 -27.94 -2.99 -8.52
CA ASN A 241 -29.35 -2.64 -8.26
C ASN A 241 -29.55 -2.10 -6.85
N ALA A 242 -28.97 -2.74 -5.83
CA ALA A 242 -29.08 -2.28 -4.44
C ALA A 242 -28.49 -0.86 -4.26
N VAL A 243 -27.35 -0.57 -4.90
CA VAL A 243 -26.75 0.77 -4.90
C VAL A 243 -27.68 1.76 -5.61
N GLN A 244 -28.19 1.42 -6.79
CA GLN A 244 -29.05 2.27 -7.61
C GLN A 244 -30.39 2.58 -6.93
N GLU A 245 -31.06 1.59 -6.34
CA GLU A 245 -32.30 1.75 -5.59
C GLU A 245 -32.13 2.72 -4.42
N GLN A 246 -31.02 2.60 -3.68
CA GLN A 246 -30.75 3.52 -2.59
C GLN A 246 -30.50 4.95 -3.09
N LEU A 247 -29.79 5.12 -4.20
CA LEU A 247 -29.57 6.46 -4.79
C LEU A 247 -30.86 7.09 -5.33
N ALA A 248 -31.77 6.27 -5.86
CA ALA A 248 -33.05 6.73 -6.41
C ALA A 248 -33.96 7.40 -5.36
N THR A 249 -33.68 7.20 -4.06
CA THR A 249 -34.36 7.92 -2.97
C THR A 249 -34.09 9.44 -2.98
N LEU A 250 -33.03 9.89 -3.67
CA LEU A 250 -32.66 11.29 -3.83
C LEU A 250 -32.58 11.65 -5.33
N PRO A 251 -33.72 11.98 -5.99
CA PRO A 251 -33.80 12.07 -7.45
C PRO A 251 -33.03 13.23 -8.08
N PHE A 252 -32.57 14.21 -7.29
CA PHE A 252 -31.69 15.28 -7.78
C PHE A 252 -30.25 14.81 -8.02
N ILE A 253 -29.88 13.63 -7.51
CA ILE A 253 -28.59 13.00 -7.79
C ILE A 253 -28.66 12.36 -9.16
N LYS A 254 -27.89 12.87 -10.11
CA LYS A 254 -27.80 12.29 -11.46
C LYS A 254 -26.69 11.27 -11.48
N LEU A 255 -27.05 10.00 -11.38
CA LEU A 255 -26.10 8.90 -11.47
C LEU A 255 -25.48 8.85 -12.87
N GLU A 256 -24.16 8.82 -12.93
CA GLU A 256 -23.41 8.65 -14.18
C GLU A 256 -23.06 7.18 -14.40
N TYR A 257 -22.50 6.52 -13.38
CA TYR A 257 -22.30 5.07 -13.40
C TYR A 257 -22.24 4.48 -11.99
N VAL A 258 -22.57 3.19 -11.90
CA VAL A 258 -22.18 2.29 -10.81
C VAL A 258 -21.60 1.07 -11.49
N GLU A 259 -20.32 0.79 -11.27
CA GLU A 259 -19.64 -0.33 -11.91
C GLU A 259 -18.90 -1.21 -10.91
N ILE A 260 -18.79 -2.49 -11.25
CA ILE A 260 -17.96 -3.46 -10.52
C ILE A 260 -16.92 -3.98 -11.48
N VAL A 261 -15.66 -3.63 -11.22
CA VAL A 261 -14.53 -3.96 -12.08
C VAL A 261 -13.43 -4.68 -11.30
N ASP A 262 -12.54 -5.36 -12.01
CA ASP A 262 -11.29 -5.82 -11.43
C ASP A 262 -10.41 -4.61 -11.08
N PRO A 263 -9.88 -4.50 -9.85
CA PRO A 263 -9.17 -3.30 -9.41
C PRO A 263 -7.83 -3.04 -10.13
N GLU A 264 -7.23 -4.05 -10.78
CA GLU A 264 -5.95 -3.90 -11.47
C GLU A 264 -6.13 -3.64 -12.97
N SER A 265 -6.94 -4.46 -13.64
CA SER A 265 -7.20 -4.39 -15.08
C SER A 265 -8.35 -3.46 -15.45
N LEU A 266 -9.18 -3.08 -14.47
CA LEU A 266 -10.39 -2.27 -14.63
C LEU A 266 -11.44 -2.88 -15.55
N GLN A 267 -11.30 -4.17 -15.90
CA GLN A 267 -12.29 -4.86 -16.70
C GLN A 267 -13.56 -5.13 -15.88
N PRO A 268 -14.76 -4.98 -16.47
CA PRO A 268 -16.01 -5.37 -15.82
C PRO A 268 -15.97 -6.81 -15.33
N LEU A 269 -16.52 -7.05 -14.13
CA LEU A 269 -16.62 -8.39 -13.56
C LEU A 269 -18.04 -8.94 -13.74
N GLU A 270 -18.13 -10.20 -14.14
CA GLU A 270 -19.38 -10.97 -14.06
C GLU A 270 -19.57 -11.59 -12.66
N ASN A 271 -18.45 -11.94 -12.01
CA ASN A 271 -18.41 -12.49 -10.66
C ASN A 271 -17.18 -12.00 -9.89
N ILE A 272 -17.28 -11.94 -8.56
CA ILE A 272 -16.22 -11.49 -7.66
C ILE A 272 -15.55 -12.73 -7.05
N GLN A 273 -14.59 -13.30 -7.77
CA GLN A 273 -13.87 -14.50 -7.29
C GLN A 273 -12.99 -14.21 -6.06
N HIS A 274 -12.26 -13.10 -6.06
CA HIS A 274 -11.32 -12.72 -5.00
C HIS A 274 -11.48 -11.27 -4.56
N ILE A 275 -11.56 -10.36 -5.53
CA ILE A 275 -11.70 -8.93 -5.28
C ILE A 275 -12.46 -8.27 -6.42
N GLY A 276 -13.24 -7.23 -6.09
CA GLY A 276 -13.89 -6.35 -7.06
C GLY A 276 -13.92 -4.93 -6.52
N LEU A 277 -13.75 -3.95 -7.39
CA LEU A 277 -13.88 -2.54 -7.11
C LEU A 277 -15.31 -2.11 -7.46
N LEU A 278 -16.13 -1.82 -6.45
CA LEU A 278 -17.43 -1.17 -6.64
C LEU A 278 -17.21 0.34 -6.66
N ALA A 279 -17.36 0.96 -7.83
CA ALA A 279 -17.12 2.38 -8.06
C ALA A 279 -18.40 3.10 -8.49
N ILE A 280 -18.53 4.36 -8.08
CA ILE A 280 -19.66 5.21 -8.41
C ILE A 280 -19.18 6.59 -8.88
N ALA A 281 -19.86 7.15 -9.87
CA ALA A 281 -19.82 8.57 -10.18
C ALA A 281 -21.24 9.12 -10.30
N ALA A 282 -21.47 10.31 -9.75
CA ALA A 282 -22.76 10.99 -9.83
C ALA A 282 -22.59 12.52 -9.75
N HIS A 283 -23.55 13.25 -10.31
CA HIS A 283 -23.64 14.69 -10.19
C HIS A 283 -24.63 15.10 -9.10
N ILE A 284 -24.21 16.05 -8.26
CA ILE A 284 -25.07 16.75 -7.30
C ILE A 284 -24.94 18.25 -7.59
N GLY A 285 -26.01 18.84 -8.13
CA GLY A 285 -25.93 20.16 -8.75
C GLY A 285 -24.94 20.15 -9.93
N SER A 286 -24.00 21.09 -9.95
CA SER A 286 -22.91 21.13 -10.94
C SER A 286 -21.71 20.24 -10.59
N CYS A 287 -21.63 19.74 -9.36
CA CYS A 287 -20.46 19.02 -8.88
C CYS A 287 -20.53 17.53 -9.22
N ARG A 288 -19.55 17.05 -9.99
CA ARG A 288 -19.32 15.61 -10.22
C ARG A 288 -18.54 15.01 -9.06
N LEU A 289 -19.13 14.05 -8.38
CA LEU A 289 -18.53 13.31 -7.26
C LEU A 289 -18.22 11.89 -7.67
N ILE A 290 -17.15 11.33 -7.11
CA ILE A 290 -16.78 9.92 -7.26
C ILE A 290 -16.51 9.32 -5.89
N ASP A 291 -16.78 8.03 -5.77
CA ASP A 291 -16.43 7.24 -4.60
C ASP A 291 -16.25 5.76 -5.01
N ASN A 292 -15.61 4.97 -4.16
CA ASN A 292 -15.46 3.54 -4.39
C ASN A 292 -15.20 2.77 -3.09
N ILE A 293 -15.43 1.46 -3.14
CA ILE A 293 -15.00 0.50 -2.13
C ILE A 293 -14.53 -0.79 -2.77
N LEU A 294 -13.67 -1.53 -2.06
CA LEU A 294 -13.28 -2.88 -2.43
C LEU A 294 -14.24 -3.91 -1.80
N LEU A 295 -14.70 -4.84 -2.63
CA LEU A 295 -15.43 -6.04 -2.27
C LEU A 295 -14.44 -7.20 -2.28
N ARG A 296 -14.19 -7.83 -1.13
CA ARG A 296 -13.21 -8.92 -1.02
C ARG A 296 -13.92 -10.25 -0.78
N ASN A 297 -13.79 -11.17 -1.72
CA ASN A 297 -14.22 -12.55 -1.57
C ASN A 297 -13.03 -13.44 -1.16
N ARG A 298 -12.63 -13.33 0.10
CA ARG A 298 -11.58 -14.17 0.66
C ARG A 298 -11.86 -14.53 2.11
N LYS A 299 -11.19 -15.57 2.58
CA LYS A 299 -11.09 -15.88 4.01
C LYS A 299 -10.19 -14.83 4.70
N PRO A 300 -10.29 -14.65 6.02
CA PRO A 300 -9.54 -13.59 6.69
C PRO A 300 -8.03 -13.87 6.74
N ILE A 301 -7.27 -12.79 6.85
CA ILE A 301 -5.83 -12.76 7.06
C ILE A 301 -5.57 -12.18 8.45
N ILE A 302 -4.77 -12.90 9.23
CA ILE A 302 -4.25 -12.42 10.52
C ILE A 302 -2.76 -12.16 10.35
N ALA A 303 -2.35 -10.90 10.49
CA ALA A 303 -0.94 -10.49 10.47
C ALA A 303 -0.42 -10.40 11.91
N ILE A 304 0.68 -11.08 12.21
CA ILE A 304 1.33 -11.06 13.53
C ILE A 304 2.77 -10.57 13.37
N ASP A 305 3.00 -9.32 13.77
CA ASP A 305 4.32 -8.68 13.76
C ASP A 305 4.91 -8.58 15.15
N GLY A 306 6.21 -8.25 15.22
CA GLY A 306 6.90 -7.99 16.48
C GLY A 306 8.40 -8.30 16.42
N PRO A 307 9.17 -7.94 17.46
CA PRO A 307 10.62 -8.16 17.48
C PRO A 307 10.98 -9.65 17.66
N ALA A 308 12.25 -9.98 17.43
CA ALA A 308 12.74 -11.33 17.66
C ALA A 308 12.61 -11.71 19.15
N GLY A 309 12.21 -12.94 19.45
CA GLY A 309 12.04 -13.42 20.84
C GLY A 309 10.68 -13.13 21.48
N ALA A 310 9.79 -12.38 20.81
CA ALA A 310 8.44 -12.06 21.33
C ALA A 310 7.44 -13.25 21.29
N GLY A 311 7.89 -14.48 21.00
CA GLY A 311 7.03 -15.67 20.97
C GLY A 311 6.18 -15.86 19.70
N LYS A 312 6.39 -15.03 18.66
CA LYS A 312 5.58 -15.01 17.43
C LYS A 312 5.39 -16.39 16.80
N SER A 313 6.45 -17.10 16.44
CA SER A 313 6.34 -18.34 15.64
C SER A 313 5.50 -19.40 16.32
N THR A 314 5.64 -19.55 17.64
CA THR A 314 4.84 -20.50 18.41
C THR A 314 3.40 -20.04 18.55
N VAL A 315 3.17 -18.75 18.88
CA VAL A 315 1.83 -18.18 19.03
C VAL A 315 1.06 -18.22 17.70
N THR A 316 1.69 -17.82 16.59
CA THR A 316 1.10 -17.78 15.24
C THR A 316 0.65 -19.16 14.80
N LYS A 317 1.47 -20.20 14.99
CA LYS A 317 1.11 -21.58 14.69
C LYS A 317 -0.12 -22.05 15.48
N LEU A 318 -0.16 -21.79 16.78
CA LEU A 318 -1.28 -22.17 17.63
C LEU A 318 -2.55 -21.38 17.31
N VAL A 319 -2.44 -20.09 16.95
CA VAL A 319 -3.58 -19.29 16.47
C VAL A 319 -4.12 -19.87 15.17
N ALA A 320 -3.24 -20.20 14.21
CA ALA A 320 -3.62 -20.82 12.95
C ALA A 320 -4.37 -22.13 13.17
N GLN A 321 -3.83 -23.01 14.04
CA GLN A 321 -4.45 -24.27 14.42
C GLN A 321 -5.82 -24.08 15.08
N LYS A 322 -5.94 -23.20 16.08
CA LYS A 322 -7.21 -22.95 16.79
C LYS A 322 -8.30 -22.34 15.91
N LEU A 323 -7.92 -21.61 14.86
CA LEU A 323 -8.86 -20.95 13.95
C LEU A 323 -9.09 -21.73 12.64
N GLY A 324 -8.40 -22.86 12.43
CA GLY A 324 -8.46 -23.60 11.16
C GLY A 324 -7.93 -22.80 9.97
N LEU A 325 -6.94 -21.93 10.22
CA LEU A 325 -6.30 -21.08 9.21
C LEU A 325 -4.92 -21.63 8.86
N LEU A 326 -4.43 -21.26 7.69
CA LEU A 326 -3.14 -21.65 7.16
C LEU A 326 -2.01 -20.83 7.82
N TYR A 327 -1.01 -21.49 8.39
CA TYR A 327 0.18 -20.79 8.88
C TYR A 327 1.13 -20.43 7.72
N LEU A 328 1.53 -19.16 7.64
CA LEU A 328 2.52 -18.68 6.67
C LEU A 328 3.79 -18.20 7.39
N ASP A 329 4.83 -19.03 7.35
CA ASP A 329 6.17 -18.71 7.88
C ASP A 329 6.95 -17.86 6.86
N THR A 330 6.77 -16.54 6.90
CA THR A 330 7.52 -15.65 5.99
C THR A 330 9.03 -15.72 6.25
N GLY A 331 9.45 -16.03 7.47
CA GLY A 331 10.85 -16.23 7.83
C GLY A 331 11.47 -17.41 7.09
N ALA A 332 10.72 -18.49 6.88
CA ALA A 332 11.16 -19.63 6.08
C ALA A 332 11.32 -19.26 4.60
N MET A 333 10.49 -18.36 4.05
CA MET A 333 10.66 -17.88 2.67
C MET A 333 12.00 -17.16 2.48
N TYR A 334 12.33 -16.22 3.38
CA TYR A 334 13.62 -15.53 3.33
C TYR A 334 14.80 -16.48 3.53
N ARG A 335 14.66 -17.50 4.39
CA ARG A 335 15.69 -18.53 4.57
C ARG A 335 15.84 -19.44 3.35
N ALA A 336 14.75 -19.76 2.65
CA ALA A 336 14.80 -20.52 1.40
C ALA A 336 15.54 -19.76 0.30
N VAL A 337 15.26 -18.47 0.14
CA VAL A 337 16.03 -17.59 -0.75
C VAL A 337 17.50 -17.54 -0.36
N THR A 338 17.79 -17.36 0.92
CA THR A 338 19.18 -17.31 1.41
C THR A 338 19.91 -18.61 1.11
N TRP A 339 19.27 -19.75 1.34
CA TRP A 339 19.82 -21.06 1.00
C TRP A 339 20.12 -21.17 -0.50
N MET A 340 19.19 -20.74 -1.35
CA MET A 340 19.36 -20.77 -2.81
C MET A 340 20.54 -19.90 -3.29
N VAL A 341 20.70 -18.69 -2.71
CA VAL A 341 21.84 -17.80 -2.97
C VAL A 341 23.17 -18.48 -2.59
N LEU A 342 23.23 -19.11 -1.42
CA LEU A 342 24.43 -19.81 -0.95
C LEU A 342 24.76 -21.04 -1.81
N GLN A 343 23.76 -21.81 -2.23
CA GLN A 343 23.97 -22.96 -3.13
C GLN A 343 24.46 -22.53 -4.52
N ALA A 344 24.05 -21.36 -5.00
CA ALA A 344 24.53 -20.80 -6.25
C ALA A 344 25.96 -20.22 -6.15
N GLY A 345 26.54 -20.14 -4.95
CA GLY A 345 27.87 -19.57 -4.74
C GLY A 345 27.92 -18.05 -4.95
N ILE A 346 26.78 -17.36 -4.92
CA ILE A 346 26.69 -15.91 -5.14
C ILE A 346 27.10 -15.19 -3.84
N PRO A 347 28.06 -14.24 -3.88
CA PRO A 347 28.40 -13.42 -2.72
C PRO A 347 27.17 -12.68 -2.18
N VAL A 348 27.02 -12.58 -0.86
CA VAL A 348 25.80 -12.00 -0.26
C VAL A 348 25.67 -10.48 -0.48
N GLU A 349 26.72 -9.87 -1.00
CA GLU A 349 26.86 -8.45 -1.34
C GLU A 349 26.59 -8.18 -2.83
N ASP A 350 26.52 -9.22 -3.67
CA ASP A 350 26.21 -9.11 -5.09
C ASP A 350 24.69 -8.98 -5.28
N GLU A 351 24.13 -7.84 -4.87
CA GLU A 351 22.70 -7.56 -4.99
C GLU A 351 22.15 -7.76 -6.42
N PRO A 352 22.87 -7.39 -7.51
CA PRO A 352 22.41 -7.67 -8.87
C PRO A 352 22.27 -9.16 -9.20
N GLN A 353 23.26 -10.00 -8.89
CA GLN A 353 23.14 -11.44 -9.15
C GLN A 353 22.08 -12.09 -8.25
N ILE A 354 21.95 -11.65 -7.00
CA ILE A 354 20.89 -12.10 -6.11
C ILE A 354 19.51 -11.70 -6.67
N ALA A 355 19.37 -10.49 -7.21
CA ALA A 355 18.13 -10.03 -7.82
C ALA A 355 17.71 -10.90 -9.01
N GLU A 356 18.66 -11.22 -9.91
CA GLU A 356 18.45 -12.13 -11.04
C GLU A 356 17.91 -13.48 -10.56
N LEU A 357 18.61 -14.10 -9.59
CA LEU A 357 18.25 -15.40 -9.04
C LEU A 357 16.88 -15.40 -8.34
N VAL A 358 16.59 -14.37 -7.54
CA VAL A 358 15.36 -14.29 -6.74
C VAL A 358 14.13 -14.01 -7.60
N SER A 359 14.28 -13.26 -8.70
CA SER A 359 13.17 -12.94 -9.61
C SER A 359 12.51 -14.18 -10.24
N GLN A 360 13.25 -15.28 -10.31
CA GLN A 360 12.81 -16.54 -10.93
C GLN A 360 12.39 -17.60 -9.91
N CYS A 361 12.49 -17.32 -8.61
CA CYS A 361 12.25 -18.32 -7.59
C CYS A 361 10.76 -18.51 -7.28
N GLN A 362 10.36 -19.76 -7.09
CA GLN A 362 9.02 -20.15 -6.68
C GLN A 362 9.08 -20.92 -5.36
N ILE A 363 8.48 -20.34 -4.32
CA ILE A 363 8.42 -20.94 -3.00
C ILE A 363 7.02 -21.49 -2.76
N SER A 364 6.95 -22.72 -2.25
CA SER A 364 5.69 -23.35 -1.86
C SER A 364 5.80 -23.98 -0.48
N PHE A 365 4.66 -24.01 0.21
CA PHE A 365 4.49 -24.65 1.50
C PHE A 365 3.53 -25.83 1.33
N ASN A 366 3.96 -27.01 1.78
CA ASN A 366 3.22 -28.27 1.65
C ASN A 366 3.14 -29.00 3.01
N GLY A 367 2.36 -30.07 3.05
CA GLY A 367 2.27 -30.98 4.20
C GLY A 367 1.42 -30.43 5.36
N PRO A 368 1.28 -31.22 6.45
CA PRO A 368 0.53 -30.81 7.64
C PRO A 368 1.10 -29.50 8.20
N GLU A 369 0.21 -28.55 8.52
CA GLU A 369 0.56 -27.23 9.05
C GLU A 369 1.51 -26.39 8.16
N ASN A 370 1.66 -26.72 6.87
CA ASN A 370 2.58 -26.04 5.96
C ASN A 370 4.05 -26.08 6.42
N ASN A 371 4.46 -27.13 7.13
CA ASN A 371 5.82 -27.22 7.67
C ASN A 371 6.88 -27.65 6.63
N HIS A 372 6.47 -28.12 5.45
CA HIS A 372 7.37 -28.52 4.37
C HIS A 372 7.57 -27.36 3.38
N VAL A 373 8.80 -26.91 3.20
CA VAL A 373 9.15 -25.75 2.38
C VAL A 373 9.94 -26.21 1.16
N THR A 374 9.43 -25.87 -0.01
CA THR A 374 10.10 -26.14 -1.29
C THR A 374 10.44 -24.83 -1.99
N ILE A 375 11.62 -24.78 -2.63
CA ILE A 375 12.02 -23.69 -3.53
C ILE A 375 12.39 -24.28 -4.88
N ASN A 376 11.76 -23.80 -5.95
CA ASN A 376 11.88 -24.35 -7.31
C ASN A 376 11.64 -25.87 -7.36
N GLY A 377 10.72 -26.37 -6.54
CA GLY A 377 10.38 -27.80 -6.43
C GLY A 377 11.31 -28.63 -5.54
N GLN A 378 12.45 -28.09 -5.09
CA GLN A 378 13.37 -28.78 -4.19
C GLN A 378 12.96 -28.62 -2.73
N ASP A 379 12.88 -29.72 -1.97
CA ASP A 379 12.67 -29.66 -0.52
C ASP A 379 13.91 -29.10 0.18
N VAL A 380 13.70 -28.01 0.91
CA VAL A 380 14.73 -27.32 1.66
C VAL A 380 14.39 -27.21 3.15
N THR A 381 13.34 -27.91 3.59
CA THR A 381 12.78 -27.82 4.94
C THR A 381 13.84 -27.90 6.04
N THR A 382 14.72 -28.88 6.00
CA THR A 382 15.81 -29.04 6.98
C THR A 382 16.96 -28.08 6.70
N ALA A 383 17.35 -27.93 5.44
CA ALA A 383 18.50 -27.15 5.01
C ALA A 383 18.39 -25.66 5.35
N ILE A 384 17.20 -25.06 5.25
CA ILE A 384 16.97 -23.64 5.61
C ILE A 384 17.19 -23.34 7.10
N ARG A 385 17.27 -24.37 7.95
CA ARG A 385 17.51 -24.24 9.39
C ARG A 385 18.99 -24.38 9.75
N SER A 386 19.87 -24.52 8.77
CA SER A 386 21.32 -24.61 9.00
C SER A 386 21.87 -23.33 9.64
N ARG A 387 23.01 -23.47 10.32
CA ARG A 387 23.73 -22.34 10.91
C ARG A 387 24.18 -21.35 9.83
N GLU A 388 24.61 -21.86 8.68
CA GLU A 388 25.06 -21.06 7.54
C GLU A 388 23.95 -20.14 7.01
N VAL A 389 22.74 -20.67 6.78
CA VAL A 389 21.58 -19.88 6.35
C VAL A 389 21.18 -18.88 7.43
N THR A 390 21.20 -19.29 8.70
CA THR A 390 20.86 -18.43 9.84
C THR A 390 21.80 -17.21 9.95
N ASN A 391 23.07 -17.39 9.61
CA ASN A 391 24.06 -16.31 9.65
C ASN A 391 23.84 -15.27 8.53
N HIS A 392 23.38 -15.69 7.35
CA HIS A 392 23.27 -14.81 6.17
C HIS A 392 21.88 -14.23 5.93
N VAL A 393 20.81 -14.85 6.44
CA VAL A 393 19.43 -14.46 6.12
C VAL A 393 19.10 -13.01 6.46
N SER A 394 19.72 -12.44 7.50
CA SER A 394 19.47 -11.04 7.85
C SER A 394 20.05 -10.05 6.86
N ALA A 395 21.15 -10.38 6.18
CA ALA A 395 21.76 -9.52 5.17
C ALA A 395 20.93 -9.59 3.88
N ILE A 396 20.65 -10.81 3.40
CA ILE A 396 19.84 -11.06 2.21
C ILE A 396 18.42 -10.47 2.35
N ALA A 397 17.73 -10.71 3.47
CA ALA A 397 16.37 -10.19 3.68
C ALA A 397 16.28 -8.67 3.90
N ALA A 398 17.41 -7.98 4.03
CA ALA A 398 17.47 -6.52 4.12
C ALA A 398 17.62 -5.84 2.75
N GLN A 399 17.99 -6.59 1.71
CA GLN A 399 18.12 -6.05 0.34
C GLN A 399 16.77 -5.69 -0.26
N ALA A 400 16.73 -4.58 -0.98
CA ALA A 400 15.50 -4.02 -1.57
C ALA A 400 14.80 -5.02 -2.49
N THR A 401 15.56 -5.57 -3.41
CA THR A 401 15.05 -6.43 -4.48
C THR A 401 14.54 -7.76 -3.94
N VAL A 402 15.24 -8.33 -2.96
CA VAL A 402 14.78 -9.54 -2.26
C VAL A 402 13.43 -9.29 -1.59
N ARG A 403 13.28 -8.15 -0.88
CA ARG A 403 12.00 -7.83 -0.24
C ARG A 403 10.89 -7.62 -1.26
N TYR A 404 11.15 -6.92 -2.35
CA TYR A 404 10.18 -6.69 -3.43
C TYR A 404 9.57 -8.01 -3.94
N PHE A 405 10.41 -8.95 -4.37
CA PHE A 405 9.93 -10.25 -4.88
C PHE A 405 9.29 -11.12 -3.79
N MET A 406 9.82 -11.09 -2.56
CA MET A 406 9.24 -11.87 -1.46
C MET A 406 7.87 -11.35 -1.02
N VAL A 407 7.66 -10.04 -0.99
CA VAL A 407 6.34 -9.45 -0.66
C VAL A 407 5.32 -9.85 -1.71
N GLU A 408 5.68 -9.83 -3.00
CA GLU A 408 4.79 -10.28 -4.08
C GLU A 408 4.39 -11.75 -3.89
N GLN A 409 5.35 -12.64 -3.63
CA GLN A 409 5.08 -14.05 -3.37
C GLN A 409 4.24 -14.26 -2.11
N GLN A 410 4.51 -13.53 -1.03
CA GLN A 410 3.72 -13.57 0.20
C GLN A 410 2.28 -13.12 -0.07
N GLN A 411 2.08 -12.04 -0.81
CA GLN A 411 0.75 -11.52 -1.16
C GLN A 411 -0.08 -12.52 -1.96
N LYS A 412 0.55 -13.32 -2.85
CA LYS A 412 -0.11 -14.41 -3.58
C LYS A 412 -0.72 -15.47 -2.64
N PHE A 413 -0.07 -15.78 -1.51
CA PHE A 413 -0.67 -16.66 -0.48
C PHE A 413 -1.91 -16.05 0.18
N GLY A 414 -2.01 -14.71 0.22
CA GLY A 414 -3.16 -14.00 0.77
C GLY A 414 -4.33 -13.79 -0.19
N THR A 415 -4.23 -14.18 -1.46
CA THR A 415 -5.30 -13.95 -2.46
C THR A 415 -6.62 -14.62 -2.06
N LYS A 416 -6.58 -15.91 -1.70
CA LYS A 416 -7.73 -16.64 -1.14
C LYS A 416 -7.94 -16.36 0.35
N GLY A 417 -6.95 -15.72 0.97
CA GLY A 417 -6.85 -15.49 2.41
C GLY A 417 -6.91 -16.79 3.21
N GLY A 418 -7.40 -16.71 4.44
CA GLY A 418 -7.49 -17.87 5.32
C GLY A 418 -6.14 -18.22 5.93
N ILE A 419 -5.33 -17.20 6.21
CA ILE A 419 -3.94 -17.36 6.64
C ILE A 419 -3.68 -16.60 7.94
N VAL A 420 -2.73 -17.10 8.73
CA VAL A 420 -2.07 -16.38 9.82
C VAL A 420 -0.61 -16.26 9.43
N ALA A 421 -0.19 -15.05 9.11
CA ALA A 421 1.16 -14.75 8.63
C ALA A 421 1.95 -14.03 9.73
N GLU A 422 3.20 -14.42 9.91
CA GLU A 422 4.08 -13.74 10.85
C GLU A 422 5.30 -13.10 10.22
N GLY A 423 5.82 -12.06 10.86
CA GLY A 423 7.02 -11.38 10.38
C GLY A 423 7.34 -10.12 11.18
N ARG A 424 7.86 -9.12 10.47
CA ARG A 424 8.27 -7.82 11.04
C ARG A 424 7.47 -6.65 10.48
N ASP A 425 6.89 -6.85 9.31
CA ASP A 425 6.24 -5.85 8.48
C ASP A 425 5.01 -6.43 7.77
N ILE A 426 4.42 -7.49 8.31
CA ILE A 426 3.27 -8.17 7.72
C ILE A 426 2.07 -7.23 7.69
N GLY A 427 1.72 -6.59 8.79
CA GLY A 427 0.58 -5.68 8.89
C GLY A 427 0.82 -4.30 8.27
N THR A 428 2.07 -3.94 8.00
CA THR A 428 2.44 -2.63 7.42
C THR A 428 2.67 -2.69 5.91
N HIS A 429 3.33 -3.73 5.40
CA HIS A 429 3.78 -3.82 4.00
C HIS A 429 3.18 -5.02 3.26
N VAL A 430 3.16 -6.21 3.88
CA VAL A 430 2.75 -7.44 3.18
C VAL A 430 1.22 -7.51 3.03
N PHE A 431 0.51 -7.45 4.14
CA PHE A 431 -0.95 -7.48 4.26
C PHE A 431 -1.47 -6.24 5.02
N PRO A 432 -1.30 -5.02 4.45
CA PRO A 432 -1.84 -3.80 5.05
C PRO A 432 -3.38 -3.78 5.13
N ASN A 433 -4.05 -4.71 4.45
CA ASN A 433 -5.50 -4.89 4.50
C ASN A 433 -5.90 -6.18 5.23
N ALA A 434 -5.04 -6.73 6.12
CA ALA A 434 -5.40 -7.86 6.96
C ALA A 434 -6.56 -7.50 7.91
N GLU A 435 -7.52 -8.42 8.07
CA GLU A 435 -8.71 -8.22 8.91
C GLU A 435 -8.35 -8.14 10.40
N LEU A 436 -7.23 -8.75 10.81
CA LEU A 436 -6.64 -8.55 12.13
C LEU A 436 -5.12 -8.38 12.02
N LYS A 437 -4.59 -7.34 12.67
CA LYS A 437 -3.16 -7.11 12.83
C LYS A 437 -2.82 -7.10 14.31
N ILE A 438 -1.89 -7.93 14.72
CA ILE A 438 -1.36 -8.01 16.08
C ILE A 438 0.11 -7.59 16.04
N PHE A 439 0.52 -6.77 17.00
CA PHE A 439 1.93 -6.46 17.24
C PHE A 439 2.33 -7.03 18.60
N LEU A 440 3.05 -8.15 18.59
CA LEU A 440 3.54 -8.78 19.80
C LEU A 440 4.76 -8.03 20.33
N THR A 441 4.75 -7.71 21.62
CA THR A 441 5.88 -7.10 22.33
C THR A 441 6.33 -7.97 23.50
N ALA A 442 7.55 -7.74 23.96
CA ALA A 442 8.09 -8.28 25.20
C ALA A 442 9.30 -7.44 25.59
N SER A 443 9.55 -7.29 26.90
CA SER A 443 10.75 -6.61 27.39
C SER A 443 12.00 -7.29 26.85
N ALA A 444 13.07 -6.50 26.66
CA ALA A 444 14.35 -7.05 26.24
C ALA A 444 14.85 -8.12 27.23
N GLU A 445 14.57 -7.94 28.52
CA GLU A 445 14.92 -8.87 29.58
C GLU A 445 14.22 -10.22 29.44
N GLU A 446 12.90 -10.23 29.26
CA GLU A 446 12.14 -11.47 29.07
C GLU A 446 12.56 -12.19 27.78
N ARG A 447 12.79 -11.46 26.70
CA ARG A 447 13.27 -12.03 25.43
C ARG A 447 14.67 -12.62 25.56
N SER A 448 15.56 -11.96 26.31
CA SER A 448 16.90 -12.48 26.60
C SER A 448 16.86 -13.73 27.46
N ARG A 449 16.00 -13.77 28.49
CA ARG A 449 15.80 -14.94 29.34
C ARG A 449 15.33 -16.14 28.52
N ARG A 450 14.28 -15.97 27.69
CA ARG A 450 13.77 -17.01 26.80
C ARG A 450 14.85 -17.53 25.84
N ARG A 451 15.63 -16.62 25.26
CA ARG A 451 16.68 -16.97 24.32
C ARG A 451 17.85 -17.70 24.99
N LEU A 452 18.24 -17.30 26.19
CA LEU A 452 19.29 -17.98 26.96
C LEU A 452 18.88 -19.42 27.28
N LEU A 453 17.63 -19.63 27.73
CA LEU A 453 17.09 -20.97 27.97
C LEU A 453 17.11 -21.85 26.71
N GLU A 454 16.72 -21.29 25.55
CA GLU A 454 16.77 -22.01 24.27
C GLU A 454 18.20 -22.41 23.88
N LEU A 455 19.19 -21.54 24.11
CA LEU A 455 20.60 -21.81 23.83
C LEU A 455 21.16 -22.89 24.76
N GLN A 456 20.82 -22.83 26.05
CA GLN A 456 21.20 -23.84 27.04
C GLN A 456 20.63 -25.22 26.70
N GLN A 457 19.36 -25.29 26.27
CA GLN A 457 18.73 -26.53 25.81
C GLN A 457 19.40 -27.12 24.55
N LYS A 458 20.06 -26.26 23.75
CA LYS A 458 20.85 -26.66 22.57
C LYS A 458 22.32 -26.93 22.89
N GLY A 459 22.70 -26.99 24.17
CA GLY A 459 24.06 -27.30 24.62
C GLY A 459 25.03 -26.11 24.58
N GLN A 460 24.54 -24.88 24.37
CA GLN A 460 25.38 -23.67 24.40
C GLN A 460 25.30 -22.98 25.76
N THR A 461 26.25 -23.27 26.64
CA THR A 461 26.26 -22.78 28.03
C THR A 461 27.19 -21.59 28.29
N ASN A 462 28.10 -21.25 27.35
CA ASN A 462 29.13 -20.21 27.53
C ASN A 462 28.66 -18.77 27.19
N ILE A 463 27.35 -18.49 27.20
CA ILE A 463 26.80 -17.18 26.82
C ILE A 463 26.09 -16.58 28.04
N SER A 464 26.43 -15.32 28.38
CA SER A 464 25.80 -14.60 29.49
C SER A 464 24.49 -13.93 29.09
N LEU A 465 23.59 -13.72 30.06
CA LEU A 465 22.32 -13.02 29.83
C LEU A 465 22.53 -11.59 29.27
N GLU A 466 23.55 -10.89 29.77
CA GLU A 466 23.91 -9.55 29.31
C GLU A 466 24.34 -9.53 27.84
N GLN A 467 25.11 -10.54 27.39
CA GLN A 467 25.50 -10.64 25.99
C GLN A 467 24.26 -10.88 25.11
N VAL A 468 23.37 -11.80 25.50
CA VAL A 468 22.12 -12.06 24.76
C VAL A 468 21.26 -10.80 24.68
N LYS A 469 21.17 -10.03 25.77
CA LYS A 469 20.44 -8.76 25.83
C LYS A 469 21.01 -7.71 24.89
N LYS A 470 22.34 -7.56 24.87
CA LYS A 470 23.02 -6.65 23.95
C LYS A 470 22.75 -7.04 22.50
N ASP A 471 22.85 -8.32 22.16
CA ASP A 471 22.62 -8.83 20.79
C ASP A 471 21.17 -8.61 20.34
N ILE A 472 20.20 -8.84 21.24
CA ILE A 472 18.77 -8.60 20.96
C ILE A 472 18.51 -7.12 20.71
N ILE A 473 19.02 -6.23 21.57
CA ILE A 473 18.82 -4.78 21.42
C ILE A 473 19.45 -4.27 20.12
N GLN A 474 20.68 -4.69 19.81
CA GLN A 474 21.35 -4.32 18.55
C GLN A 474 20.55 -4.80 17.34
N ARG A 475 20.01 -6.02 17.40
CA ARG A 475 19.18 -6.57 16.34
C ARG A 475 17.87 -5.78 16.16
N ASP A 476 17.20 -5.43 17.25
CA ASP A 476 15.97 -4.64 17.20
C ASP A 476 16.24 -3.24 16.62
N GLN A 477 17.34 -2.59 17.01
CA GLN A 477 17.76 -1.31 16.42
C GLN A 477 18.01 -1.47 14.92
N LYS A 478 18.70 -2.53 14.49
CA LYS A 478 18.94 -2.80 13.07
C LYS A 478 17.62 -3.02 12.32
N ASP A 479 16.66 -3.72 12.93
CA ASP A 479 15.37 -4.05 12.31
C ASP A 479 14.41 -2.85 12.23
N ALA A 480 14.39 -2.01 13.26
CA ALA A 480 13.59 -0.78 13.30
C ALA A 480 14.15 0.32 12.38
N ASN A 481 15.48 0.35 12.19
CA ASN A 481 16.16 1.35 11.35
C ASN A 481 16.47 0.85 9.94
N ARG A 482 15.87 -0.26 9.49
CA ARG A 482 16.01 -0.70 8.09
C ARG A 482 15.48 0.39 7.16
N LYS A 483 16.17 0.57 6.03
CA LYS A 483 15.72 1.49 4.97
C LYS A 483 14.42 1.03 4.32
N ILE A 484 14.20 -0.29 4.27
CA ILE A 484 13.08 -0.91 3.56
C ILE A 484 12.35 -1.82 4.54
N SER A 485 11.04 -1.63 4.62
CA SER A 485 10.11 -2.30 5.54
C SER A 485 10.65 -2.44 6.98
N PRO A 486 10.90 -1.31 7.67
CA PRO A 486 11.35 -1.34 9.05
C PRO A 486 10.32 -2.04 9.95
N LEU A 487 10.80 -2.68 11.02
CA LEU A 487 9.93 -3.21 12.07
C LEU A 487 9.16 -2.05 12.72
N ARG A 488 7.88 -1.94 12.38
CA ARG A 488 6.97 -0.91 12.90
C ARG A 488 5.59 -1.51 13.13
N LYS A 489 4.94 -1.05 14.19
CA LYS A 489 3.54 -1.36 14.45
C LYS A 489 2.66 -0.65 13.40
N ALA A 490 1.77 -1.39 12.74
CA ALA A 490 0.77 -0.78 11.88
C ALA A 490 -0.19 0.08 12.72
N LEU A 491 -0.69 1.19 12.18
CA LEU A 491 -1.53 2.15 12.92
C LEU A 491 -2.78 1.50 13.55
N ASP A 492 -3.35 0.50 12.88
CA ASP A 492 -4.52 -0.27 13.28
C ASP A 492 -4.20 -1.61 13.95
N ALA A 493 -2.90 -1.90 14.21
CA ALA A 493 -2.50 -3.12 14.90
C ALA A 493 -2.74 -3.04 16.40
N ILE A 494 -3.28 -4.12 16.96
CA ILE A 494 -3.47 -4.29 18.39
C ILE A 494 -2.16 -4.77 19.00
N GLU A 495 -1.64 -4.01 19.96
CA GLU A 495 -0.42 -4.37 20.67
C GLU A 495 -0.72 -5.34 21.81
N ILE A 496 0.05 -6.43 21.91
CA ILE A 496 -0.05 -7.40 23.00
C ILE A 496 1.35 -7.66 23.57
N SER A 497 1.57 -7.25 24.82
CA SER A 497 2.75 -7.66 25.58
C SER A 497 2.64 -9.13 25.96
N THR A 498 3.71 -9.88 25.74
CA THR A 498 3.84 -11.30 26.11
C THR A 498 4.62 -11.51 27.40
N ASP A 499 4.99 -10.44 28.10
CA ASP A 499 5.67 -10.52 29.39
C ASP A 499 4.73 -11.12 30.44
N GLY A 500 5.23 -12.12 31.18
CA GLY A 500 4.45 -12.80 32.22
C GLY A 500 3.28 -13.66 31.73
N LEU A 501 3.02 -13.72 30.42
CA LEU A 501 1.97 -14.56 29.83
C LEU A 501 2.54 -15.84 29.25
N SER A 502 1.83 -16.94 29.47
CA SER A 502 2.07 -18.19 28.77
C SER A 502 1.69 -18.06 27.28
N ILE A 503 2.29 -18.91 26.45
CA ILE A 503 1.97 -18.99 25.01
C ILE A 503 0.46 -19.26 24.83
N ALA A 504 -0.13 -20.12 25.67
CA ALA A 504 -1.54 -20.46 25.60
C ALA A 504 -2.46 -19.25 25.87
N GLU A 505 -2.13 -18.41 26.85
CA GLU A 505 -2.88 -17.18 27.16
C GLU A 505 -2.79 -16.16 26.02
N VAL A 506 -1.58 -15.92 25.49
CA VAL A 506 -1.39 -15.01 24.35
C VAL A 506 -2.18 -15.51 23.14
N THR A 507 -2.09 -16.81 22.82
CA THR A 507 -2.86 -17.43 21.73
C THR A 507 -4.36 -17.24 21.95
N GLN A 508 -4.86 -17.51 23.17
CA GLN A 508 -6.29 -17.38 23.46
C GLN A 508 -6.76 -15.92 23.29
N LYS A 509 -6.00 -14.96 23.79
CA LYS A 509 -6.29 -13.52 23.63
C LYS A 509 -6.42 -13.11 22.17
N ILE A 510 -5.52 -13.57 21.29
CA ILE A 510 -5.60 -13.29 19.85
C ILE A 510 -6.84 -13.93 19.22
N VAL A 511 -7.15 -15.18 19.58
CA VAL A 511 -8.35 -15.89 19.11
C VAL A 511 -9.63 -15.17 19.53
N ASP A 512 -9.70 -14.68 20.76
CA ASP A 512 -10.87 -13.96 21.28
C ASP A 512 -11.05 -12.62 20.57
N ILE A 513 -9.97 -11.87 20.37
CA ILE A 513 -9.98 -10.62 19.58
C ILE A 513 -10.49 -10.88 18.16
N TYR A 514 -10.00 -11.95 17.53
CA TYR A 514 -10.42 -12.32 16.18
C TYR A 514 -11.93 -12.63 16.12
N ARG A 515 -12.45 -13.42 17.07
CA ARG A 515 -13.87 -13.79 17.16
C ARG A 515 -14.76 -12.59 17.47
N GLN A 516 -14.30 -11.63 18.28
CA GLN A 516 -15.04 -10.40 18.55
C GLN A 516 -15.17 -9.51 17.30
N LYS A 517 -14.11 -9.43 16.49
CA LYS A 517 -14.13 -8.65 15.24
C LYS A 517 -14.86 -9.34 14.10
N ASN A 518 -14.91 -10.66 14.12
CA ASN A 518 -15.56 -11.50 13.12
C ASN A 518 -16.50 -12.47 13.84
N PRO A 519 -17.66 -12.00 14.35
CA PRO A 519 -18.65 -12.90 14.89
C PRO A 519 -18.96 -13.95 13.83
N LEU A 520 -18.88 -15.22 14.20
CA LEU A 520 -19.39 -16.28 13.35
C LEU A 520 -20.87 -15.97 13.07
N PRO A 521 -21.34 -16.13 11.82
CA PRO A 521 -22.74 -15.92 11.48
C PRO A 521 -23.67 -16.79 12.31
#